data_AF-X1IX35-F1
#
_entry.id   AF-X1IX35-F1
#
_cell.length_a   1.000
_cell.length_b   1.000
_cell.length_c   1.000
_cell.angle_alpha   90.00
_cell.angle_beta   90.00
_cell.angle_gamma   90.00
#
_symmetry.space_group_name_H-M   'P 1'
#
loop_
_entity.id
_entity.type
_entity.pdbx_description
1 polymer ?
#
loop_
_entity_poly.entity_id
_entity_poly.type
_entity_poly.pdbx_seq_one_letter_code
_entity_poly.pdbx_strand_id
1 'polypeptide(L)'
;EEVSEGMRLAEPQLELLQGAQVEVIGSETVKGIDCYVFQLTPDMGQLWQTVMQQTRVAGEEILPEVEEIFLEEVFRSFSVKQWVAKDTYFITKAEIDMVMELTPEAMGFPEEEGEMTMNITMTLLAYDYNKPISIELPPEAEEALDVTQQ
;
A
#
# COMPACT_ATOMS: atom_id res chain seq x y z
N GLU A 1 23.38 4.86 12.20
CA GLU A 1 22.78 3.54 11.88
C GLU A 1 21.32 3.66 11.47
N GLU A 2 20.44 4.40 12.17
CA GLU A 2 19.02 4.57 11.80
C GLU A 2 18.75 5.08 10.37
N VAL A 3 19.58 6.01 9.85
CA VAL A 3 19.42 6.54 8.48
C VAL A 3 19.55 5.43 7.42
N SER A 4 20.32 4.37 7.71
CA SER A 4 20.48 3.25 6.78
C SER A 4 19.30 2.27 6.79
N GLU A 5 18.57 2.18 7.90
CA GLU A 5 17.38 1.31 8.00
C GLU A 5 16.16 1.96 7.36
N GLY A 6 15.97 3.27 7.55
CA GLY A 6 14.88 4.02 6.90
C GLY A 6 14.99 4.04 5.38
N MET A 7 16.21 4.13 4.83
CA MET A 7 16.43 4.02 3.37
C MET A 7 16.06 2.62 2.85
N ARG A 8 16.42 1.55 3.58
CA ARG A 8 16.09 0.17 3.21
C ARG A 8 14.59 -0.11 3.12
N LEU A 9 13.77 0.56 3.94
CA LEU A 9 12.31 0.40 3.91
C LEU A 9 11.65 1.18 2.75
N ALA A 10 12.31 2.22 2.24
CA ALA A 10 11.82 3.03 1.14
C ALA A 10 12.24 2.52 -0.26
N GLU A 11 13.27 1.67 -0.34
CA GLU A 11 13.80 1.13 -1.60
C GLU A 11 12.73 0.46 -2.48
N PRO A 12 11.87 -0.45 -1.99
CA PRO A 12 10.84 -1.09 -2.82
C PRO A 12 9.80 -0.09 -3.34
N GLN A 13 9.50 0.95 -2.55
CA GLN A 13 8.57 2.01 -2.94
C GLN A 13 9.20 2.92 -4.02
N LEU A 14 10.50 3.16 -3.95
CA LEU A 14 11.22 3.93 -4.95
C LEU A 14 11.30 3.20 -6.29
N GLU A 15 11.59 1.89 -6.27
CA GLU A 15 11.61 1.06 -7.48
C GLU A 15 10.25 1.05 -8.18
N LEU A 16 9.17 0.89 -7.41
CA LEU A 16 7.80 0.97 -7.93
C LEU A 16 7.51 2.31 -8.62
N LEU A 17 7.93 3.42 -8.00
CA LEU A 17 7.75 4.76 -8.56
C LEU A 17 8.61 5.00 -9.81
N GLN A 18 9.81 4.41 -9.88
CA GLN A 18 10.67 4.51 -11.06
C GLN A 18 10.11 3.75 -12.26
N GLY A 19 9.41 2.64 -12.02
CA GLY A 19 8.71 1.87 -13.06
C GLY A 19 7.34 2.44 -13.46
N ALA A 20 6.78 3.37 -12.69
CA ALA A 20 5.43 3.90 -12.93
C ALA A 20 5.39 4.95 -14.05
N GLN A 21 4.30 4.91 -14.83
CA GLN A 21 3.92 6.04 -15.68
C GLN A 21 3.34 7.14 -14.78
N VAL A 22 3.88 8.34 -14.89
CA VAL A 22 3.47 9.50 -14.08
C VAL A 22 3.01 10.62 -15.00
N GLU A 23 1.80 11.13 -14.75
CA GLU A 23 1.22 12.25 -15.49
C GLU A 23 0.77 13.35 -14.53
N VAL A 24 1.12 14.60 -14.85
CA VAL A 24 0.60 15.76 -14.13
C VAL A 24 -0.77 16.10 -14.70
N ILE A 25 -1.82 15.82 -13.93
CA ILE A 25 -3.20 16.01 -14.37
C ILE A 25 -3.80 17.34 -13.90
N GLY A 26 -3.11 18.06 -13.00
CA GLY A 26 -3.52 19.42 -12.66
C GLY A 26 -2.91 19.96 -11.37
N SER A 27 -3.62 20.92 -10.78
CA SER A 27 -3.35 21.47 -9.46
C SER A 27 -4.65 21.64 -8.70
N GLU A 28 -4.64 21.26 -7.43
CA GLU A 28 -5.81 21.33 -6.56
C GLU A 28 -5.37 21.76 -5.16
N THR A 29 -6.30 22.32 -4.39
CA THR A 29 -6.05 22.72 -2.99
C THR A 29 -6.63 21.68 -2.04
N VAL A 30 -5.79 21.09 -1.19
CA VAL A 30 -6.20 20.11 -0.18
C VAL A 30 -5.95 20.70 1.20
N LYS A 31 -7.03 20.90 1.99
CA LYS A 31 -6.95 21.51 3.35
C LYS A 31 -6.19 22.85 3.38
N GLY A 32 -6.31 23.66 2.33
CA GLY A 32 -5.63 24.96 2.20
C GLY A 32 -4.20 24.89 1.67
N ILE A 33 -3.69 23.71 1.34
CA ILE A 33 -2.36 23.50 0.74
C ILE A 33 -2.50 23.39 -0.77
N ASP A 34 -1.79 24.23 -1.52
CA ASP A 34 -1.73 24.15 -2.99
C ASP A 34 -0.86 22.95 -3.41
N CYS A 35 -1.44 22.05 -4.20
CA CYS A 35 -0.84 20.78 -4.57
C CYS A 35 -0.76 20.61 -6.09
N TYR A 36 0.29 19.96 -6.56
CA TYR A 36 0.27 19.28 -7.85
C TYR A 36 -0.55 18.01 -7.72
N VAL A 37 -1.30 17.67 -8.77
CA VAL A 37 -2.06 16.43 -8.85
C VAL A 37 -1.43 15.53 -9.90
N PHE A 38 -1.00 14.35 -9.46
CA PHE A 38 -0.38 13.33 -10.29
C PHE A 38 -1.31 12.13 -10.44
N GLN A 39 -1.39 11.61 -11.66
CA GLN A 39 -1.91 10.29 -11.95
C GLN A 39 -0.71 9.35 -12.11
N LEU A 40 -0.69 8.28 -11.33
CA LEU A 40 0.33 7.25 -11.37
C LEU A 40 -0.32 5.93 -11.77
N THR A 41 0.29 5.28 -12.75
CA THR A 41 -0.05 3.92 -13.16
C THR A 41 1.22 3.09 -13.05
N PRO A 42 1.34 2.23 -12.03
CA PRO A 42 2.55 1.41 -11.87
C PRO A 42 2.66 0.38 -12.98
N ASP A 43 3.89 -0.08 -13.23
CA ASP A 43 4.10 -1.30 -13.98
C ASP A 43 3.60 -2.49 -13.15
N MET A 44 2.60 -3.20 -13.66
CA MET A 44 1.94 -4.29 -12.93
C MET A 44 2.90 -5.45 -12.63
N GLY A 45 3.87 -5.70 -13.51
CA GLY A 45 4.90 -6.72 -13.30
C GLY A 45 5.84 -6.36 -12.14
N GLN A 46 6.22 -5.08 -12.03
CA GLN A 46 7.03 -4.59 -10.91
C GLN A 46 6.23 -4.50 -9.60
N LEU A 47 4.97 -4.04 -9.66
CA LEU A 47 4.07 -4.02 -8.51
C LEU A 47 3.97 -5.42 -7.89
N TRP A 48 3.83 -6.45 -8.72
CA TRP A 48 3.81 -7.84 -8.28
C TRP A 48 5.07 -8.24 -7.51
N GLN A 49 6.26 -7.98 -8.08
CA GLN A 49 7.53 -8.30 -7.43
C GLN A 49 7.67 -7.60 -6.08
N THR A 50 7.24 -6.35 -5.98
CA THR A 50 7.29 -5.57 -4.73
C THR A 50 6.36 -6.14 -3.66
N VAL A 51 5.11 -6.48 -4.02
CA VAL A 51 4.15 -7.08 -3.08
C VAL A 51 4.69 -8.40 -2.53
N MET A 52 5.20 -9.29 -3.39
CA MET A 52 5.80 -10.56 -2.97
C MET A 52 6.98 -10.40 -2.01
N GLN A 53 7.80 -9.38 -2.23
CA GLN A 53 8.93 -9.10 -1.34
C GLN A 53 8.45 -8.57 0.00
N GLN A 54 7.42 -7.73 0.04
CA GLN A 54 6.89 -7.17 1.28
C GLN A 54 6.17 -8.20 2.14
N THR A 55 5.38 -9.12 1.54
CA THR A 55 4.71 -10.19 2.28
C THR A 55 5.71 -11.15 2.96
N ARG A 56 6.89 -11.33 2.37
CA ARG A 56 7.98 -12.14 2.99
C ARG A 56 8.66 -11.46 4.19
N VAL A 57 8.60 -10.13 4.28
CA VAL A 57 9.31 -9.35 5.31
C VAL A 57 8.44 -9.08 6.54
N ALA A 58 7.11 -9.01 6.39
CA ALA A 58 6.21 -8.69 7.48
C ALA A 58 6.03 -9.82 8.51
N GLY A 59 6.40 -11.08 8.21
CA GLY A 59 6.19 -12.22 9.11
C GLY A 59 4.71 -12.52 9.45
N GLU A 60 3.80 -11.69 8.94
CA GLU A 60 2.36 -11.81 9.08
C GLU A 60 1.79 -12.47 7.81
N GLU A 61 1.22 -13.66 7.99
CA GLU A 61 0.30 -14.30 7.06
C GLU A 61 -1.00 -13.48 6.99
N ILE A 62 -0.95 -12.26 6.44
CA ILE A 62 -2.16 -11.46 6.20
C ILE A 62 -3.04 -12.15 5.13
N LEU A 63 -2.43 -13.05 4.35
CA LEU A 63 -3.11 -13.99 3.46
C LEU A 63 -2.79 -15.42 3.96
N PRO A 64 -3.79 -16.23 4.33
CA PRO A 64 -3.56 -17.56 4.92
C PRO A 64 -2.86 -18.45 3.89
N GLU A 65 -1.61 -18.86 4.14
CA GLU A 65 -0.81 -19.83 3.35
C GLU A 65 -1.35 -20.07 1.92
N VAL A 66 -1.47 -19.00 1.13
CA VAL A 66 -2.06 -19.17 -0.19
C VAL A 66 -0.90 -19.57 -1.10
N GLU A 67 -0.65 -20.88 -1.10
CA GLU A 67 0.28 -21.56 -2.00
C GLU A 67 0.07 -20.98 -3.40
N GLU A 68 1.05 -20.20 -3.85
CA GLU A 68 1.13 -19.72 -5.23
C GLU A 68 -0.18 -19.16 -5.79
N ILE A 69 -0.85 -18.23 -5.08
CA ILE A 69 -1.76 -17.35 -5.82
C ILE A 69 -0.91 -16.72 -6.92
N PHE A 70 -1.28 -16.95 -8.17
CA PHE A 70 -0.84 -16.13 -9.29
C PHE A 70 -1.45 -14.73 -9.12
N LEU A 71 -0.97 -13.94 -8.15
CA LEU A 71 -1.48 -12.60 -7.85
C LEU A 71 -1.26 -11.65 -9.03
N GLU A 72 -0.36 -11.98 -9.96
CA GLU A 72 -0.26 -11.33 -11.26
C GLU A 72 -1.59 -11.38 -12.03
N GLU A 73 -2.34 -12.47 -11.92
CA GLU A 73 -3.66 -12.63 -12.54
C GLU A 73 -4.79 -12.01 -11.71
N VAL A 74 -4.53 -11.76 -10.41
CA VAL A 74 -5.50 -11.18 -9.49
C VAL A 74 -5.69 -9.70 -9.73
N PHE A 75 -4.61 -8.91 -9.92
CA PHE A 75 -4.77 -7.48 -10.14
C PHE A 75 -5.13 -7.15 -11.58
N ARG A 76 -6.41 -6.80 -11.83
CA ARG A 76 -6.87 -6.33 -13.14
C ARG A 76 -6.50 -4.88 -13.42
N SER A 77 -6.54 -4.05 -12.39
CA SER A 77 -6.12 -2.66 -12.51
C SER A 77 -5.64 -2.10 -11.19
N PHE A 78 -4.71 -1.15 -11.28
CA PHE A 78 -4.22 -0.37 -10.15
C PHE A 78 -3.92 1.05 -10.63
N SER A 79 -4.50 2.02 -9.96
CA SER A 79 -4.38 3.44 -10.29
C SER A 79 -4.20 4.23 -9.01
N VAL A 80 -3.26 5.18 -9.00
CA VAL A 80 -3.05 6.05 -7.86
C VAL A 80 -3.11 7.50 -8.30
N LYS A 81 -3.99 8.27 -7.68
CA LYS A 81 -4.01 9.73 -7.80
C LYS A 81 -3.38 10.33 -6.55
N GLN A 82 -2.33 11.13 -6.70
CA GLN A 82 -1.60 11.74 -5.59
C GLN A 82 -1.65 13.26 -5.64
N TRP A 83 -1.81 13.87 -4.48
CA TRP A 83 -1.68 15.31 -4.27
C TRP A 83 -0.38 15.57 -3.53
N VAL A 84 0.50 16.34 -4.14
CA VAL A 84 1.82 16.66 -3.59
C VAL A 84 1.90 18.17 -3.41
N ALA A 85 2.16 18.61 -2.17
CA ALA A 85 2.26 20.02 -1.82
C ALA A 85 3.36 20.71 -2.63
N LYS A 86 3.07 21.89 -3.21
CA LYS A 86 4.03 22.59 -4.09
C LYS A 86 5.22 23.20 -3.34
N ASP A 87 5.06 23.46 -2.05
CA ASP A 87 6.04 24.13 -1.20
C ASP A 87 7.04 23.16 -0.55
N THR A 88 6.56 22.00 -0.12
CA THR A 88 7.29 21.00 0.67
C THR A 88 7.55 19.71 -0.09
N TYR A 89 6.83 19.47 -1.19
CA TYR A 89 6.82 18.22 -1.94
C TYR A 89 6.35 17.00 -1.13
N PHE A 90 5.66 17.22 -0.02
CA PHE A 90 5.04 16.15 0.75
C PHE A 90 3.69 15.75 0.16
N ILE A 91 3.37 14.47 0.27
CA ILE A 91 2.05 13.94 -0.11
C ILE A 91 1.02 14.50 0.88
N THR A 92 -0.08 15.07 0.40
CA THR A 92 -1.17 15.56 1.26
C THR A 92 -2.36 14.61 1.23
N LYS A 93 -2.56 13.95 0.08
CA LYS A 93 -3.62 12.99 -0.17
C LYS A 93 -3.17 11.98 -1.22
N ALA A 94 -3.65 10.74 -1.10
CA ALA A 94 -3.62 9.77 -2.18
C ALA A 94 -5.00 9.09 -2.30
N GLU A 95 -5.44 8.84 -3.52
CA GLU A 95 -6.57 7.97 -3.84
C GLU A 95 -6.00 6.79 -4.59
N ILE A 96 -6.32 5.58 -4.14
CA ILE A 96 -5.89 4.33 -4.74
C ILE A 96 -7.15 3.60 -5.17
N ASP A 97 -7.24 3.29 -6.45
CA ASP A 97 -8.30 2.48 -7.01
C ASP A 97 -7.69 1.19 -7.56
N MET A 98 -8.28 0.08 -7.15
CA MET A 98 -7.79 -1.25 -7.46
C MET A 98 -8.95 -2.17 -7.80
N VAL A 99 -8.79 -2.95 -8.86
CA VAL A 99 -9.70 -4.03 -9.20
C VAL A 99 -8.95 -5.34 -9.11
N MET A 100 -9.49 -6.25 -8.30
CA MET A 100 -8.98 -7.61 -8.16
C MET A 100 -10.02 -8.61 -8.65
N GLU A 101 -9.56 -9.65 -9.35
CA GLU A 101 -10.35 -10.83 -9.69
C GLU A 101 -9.75 -12.04 -9.01
N LEU A 102 -10.52 -12.64 -8.11
CA LEU A 102 -10.18 -13.88 -7.45
C LEU A 102 -10.93 -15.01 -8.14
N THR A 103 -10.21 -15.85 -8.86
CA THR A 103 -10.73 -17.11 -9.39
C THR A 103 -10.60 -18.20 -8.32
N PRO A 104 -11.40 -19.27 -8.38
CA PRO A 104 -11.25 -20.42 -7.48
C PRO A 104 -9.84 -21.01 -7.54
N GLU A 105 -9.27 -21.14 -8.74
CA GLU A 105 -7.89 -21.59 -8.96
C GLU A 105 -6.89 -20.69 -8.23
N ALA A 106 -7.03 -19.36 -8.37
CA ALA A 106 -6.17 -18.40 -7.68
C ALA A 106 -6.32 -18.49 -6.15
N MET A 107 -7.45 -18.94 -5.61
CA MET A 107 -7.66 -19.08 -4.17
C MET A 107 -7.42 -20.50 -3.64
N GLY A 108 -7.04 -21.45 -4.50
CA GLY A 108 -6.92 -22.87 -4.13
C GLY A 108 -8.25 -23.58 -3.85
N PHE A 109 -9.37 -23.02 -4.32
CA PHE A 109 -10.70 -23.62 -4.22
C PHE A 109 -11.06 -24.44 -5.48
N PRO A 110 -11.93 -25.45 -5.36
CA PRO A 110 -12.41 -26.19 -6.53
C PRO A 110 -13.14 -25.27 -7.52
N GLU A 111 -12.99 -25.53 -8.83
CA GLU A 111 -13.57 -24.74 -9.95
C GLU A 111 -15.10 -24.55 -9.87
N GLU A 112 -15.79 -25.33 -9.03
CA GLU A 112 -17.24 -25.21 -8.81
C GLU A 112 -17.62 -23.97 -7.97
N GLU A 113 -16.65 -23.32 -7.32
CA GLU A 113 -16.86 -22.01 -6.70
C GLU A 113 -16.88 -20.89 -7.75
N GLY A 114 -17.66 -19.85 -7.52
CA GLY A 114 -17.78 -18.74 -8.47
C GLY A 114 -16.58 -17.79 -8.42
N GLU A 115 -16.30 -17.11 -9.54
CA GLU A 115 -15.34 -15.99 -9.57
C GLU A 115 -15.84 -14.83 -8.70
N MET A 116 -14.90 -14.14 -8.05
CA MET A 116 -15.18 -12.95 -7.25
C MET A 116 -14.40 -11.75 -7.78
N THR A 117 -15.10 -10.67 -8.15
CA THR A 117 -14.48 -9.38 -8.47
C THR A 117 -14.59 -8.44 -7.27
N MET A 118 -13.45 -7.95 -6.79
CA MET A 118 -13.36 -6.95 -5.73
C MET A 118 -12.93 -5.60 -6.29
N ASN A 119 -13.72 -4.57 -6.01
CA ASN A 119 -13.38 -3.19 -6.33
C ASN A 119 -13.01 -2.49 -5.01
N ILE A 120 -11.77 -2.04 -4.90
CA ILE A 120 -11.24 -1.39 -3.70
C ILE A 120 -10.89 0.04 -4.04
N THR A 121 -11.45 0.97 -3.28
CA THR A 121 -11.08 2.38 -3.29
C THR A 121 -10.57 2.75 -1.91
N MET A 122 -9.33 3.24 -1.83
CA MET A 122 -8.70 3.70 -0.60
C MET A 122 -8.39 5.19 -0.73
N THR A 123 -8.61 5.94 0.34
CA THR A 123 -8.19 7.34 0.44
C THR A 123 -7.26 7.50 1.62
N LEU A 124 -6.03 7.92 1.35
CA LEU A 124 -5.04 8.27 2.35
C LEU A 124 -4.99 9.79 2.51
N LEU A 125 -5.00 10.26 3.75
CA LEU A 125 -4.71 11.65 4.09
C LEU A 125 -3.46 11.67 4.95
N ALA A 126 -2.47 12.44 4.53
CA ALA A 126 -1.21 12.56 5.25
C ALA A 126 -1.04 14.01 5.73
N TYR A 127 -0.77 14.17 7.01
CA TYR A 127 -0.68 15.46 7.68
C TYR A 127 0.20 15.35 8.93
N ASP A 128 0.51 16.49 9.55
CA ASP A 128 1.33 16.55 10.77
C ASP A 128 2.73 15.93 10.63
N TYR A 129 3.31 16.06 9.43
CA TYR A 129 4.69 15.68 9.14
C TYR A 129 5.69 16.26 10.15
N ASN A 130 6.60 15.41 10.63
CA ASN A 130 7.67 15.74 11.57
C ASN A 130 7.18 16.32 12.90
N LYS A 131 5.92 16.04 13.30
CA LYS A 131 5.43 16.37 14.64
C LYS A 131 5.68 15.21 15.60
N PRO A 132 6.08 15.48 16.85
CA PRO A 132 6.20 14.43 17.85
C PRO A 132 4.83 13.84 18.15
N ILE A 133 4.77 12.52 18.24
CA ILE A 133 3.59 11.78 18.69
C ILE A 133 3.82 11.24 20.10
N SER A 134 2.77 11.24 20.93
CA SER A 134 2.78 10.54 22.22
C SER A 134 2.17 9.16 22.01
N ILE A 135 2.90 8.11 22.37
CA ILE A 135 2.38 6.74 22.38
C ILE A 135 2.22 6.38 23.85
N GLU A 136 0.97 6.25 24.28
CA GLU A 136 0.61 5.88 25.65
C GLU A 136 0.01 4.48 25.62
N LEU A 137 0.35 3.67 26.64
CA LEU A 137 -0.20 2.34 26.78
C LEU A 137 -1.70 2.46 27.09
N PRO A 138 -2.60 1.87 26.29
CA PRO A 138 -4.00 1.84 26.65
C PRO A 138 -4.18 0.99 27.93
N PRO A 139 -5.05 1.37 28.87
CA PRO A 139 -5.22 0.66 30.15
C PRO A 139 -5.47 -0.84 30.00
N GLU A 140 -6.14 -1.25 28.93
CA GLU A 140 -6.45 -2.65 28.62
C GLU A 140 -5.19 -3.50 28.32
N ALA A 141 -4.08 -2.86 27.96
CA ALA A 141 -2.81 -3.53 27.67
C ALA A 141 -1.90 -3.65 28.90
N GLU A 142 -2.26 -3.09 30.06
CA GLU A 142 -1.46 -3.21 31.29
C GLU A 142 -1.39 -4.64 31.82
N GLU A 143 -2.44 -5.43 31.58
CA GLU A 143 -2.52 -6.84 32.01
C GLU A 143 -2.23 -7.84 30.88
N ALA A 144 -1.78 -7.36 29.71
CA ALA A 144 -1.49 -8.23 28.58
C ALA A 144 -0.33 -9.20 28.91
N LEU A 145 -0.58 -10.49 28.72
CA LEU A 145 0.45 -11.51 28.86
C LEU A 145 1.43 -11.43 27.70
N ASP A 146 2.71 -11.56 27.99
CA ASP A 146 3.76 -11.63 26.98
C ASP A 146 3.50 -12.81 26.03
N VAL A 147 3.63 -12.57 24.72
CA VAL A 147 3.44 -13.56 23.65
C VAL A 147 4.35 -14.80 23.81
N THR A 148 5.45 -14.68 24.56
CA THR A 148 6.35 -15.82 24.86
C THR A 148 5.85 -16.77 25.95
N GLN A 149 4.72 -16.46 26.60
CA GLN A 149 4.13 -17.30 27.65
C GLN A 149 2.84 -18.02 27.23
N GLN A 150 2.58 -18.13 25.91
CA GLN A 150 1.53 -18.99 25.33
C GLN A 150 2.10 -20.30 24.79
#